data_AF-A0A1F5C9T6-F1
#
_entry.id   AF-A0A1F5C9T6-F1
#
_cell.length_a   1.000
_cell.length_b   1.000
_cell.length_c   1.000
_cell.angle_alpha   90.00
_cell.angle_beta   90.00
_cell.angle_gamma   90.00
#
_symmetry.space_group_name_H-M   'P 1'
#
loop_
_entity.id
_entity.type
_entity.pdbx_description
1 polymer ?
#
loop_
_entity_poly.entity_id
_entity_poly.type
_entity_poly.pdbx_seq_one_letter_code
_entity_poly.pdbx_strand_id
1 'polypeptide(L)'
;MNAKKSSRQLAVELLERSSYGVQMAAVLSDGHGNFAWGWNYPSADGMTVHAEQYAVSRANPKRLTGARMTVAGRRKKSGNWVYSRPCEQKCLPLLRALGIAEIEFINKEGDWELQRLDWVRVPLEAGRPKAAVAAPLARRLLTGRVR
;
A
#
# COMPACT_ATOMS: atom_id res chain seq x y z
N MET A 1 -3.62 6.50 21.78
CA MET A 1 -2.33 5.98 22.30
C MET A 1 -2.21 4.50 21.88
N ASN A 2 -1.31 4.16 20.96
CA ASN A 2 -1.12 2.80 20.42
C ASN A 2 0.22 2.14 20.81
N ALA A 3 0.91 2.68 21.82
CA ALA A 3 2.32 2.36 22.12
C ALA A 3 2.58 0.93 22.68
N LYS A 4 1.57 0.06 22.80
CA LYS A 4 1.73 -1.31 23.35
C LYS A 4 1.21 -2.44 22.46
N LYS A 5 0.60 -2.14 21.30
CA LYS A 5 0.06 -3.20 20.43
C LYS A 5 1.12 -3.67 19.45
N SER A 6 1.31 -4.98 19.36
CA SER A 6 2.13 -5.57 18.29
C SER A 6 1.55 -5.22 16.91
N SER A 7 2.39 -5.17 15.89
CA SER A 7 1.94 -4.91 14.51
C SER A 7 0.87 -5.91 14.06
N ARG A 8 1.01 -7.19 14.46
CA ARG A 8 0.05 -8.27 14.21
C ARG A 8 -1.32 -7.99 14.83
N GLN A 9 -1.36 -7.65 16.12
CA GLN A 9 -2.62 -7.32 16.81
C GLN A 9 -3.31 -6.11 16.17
N LEU A 10 -2.54 -5.05 15.89
CA LEU A 10 -3.08 -3.86 15.25
C LEU A 10 -3.63 -4.17 13.85
N ALA A 11 -2.94 -5.01 13.06
CA ALA A 11 -3.43 -5.43 11.75
C ALA A 11 -4.77 -6.16 11.84
N VAL A 12 -4.93 -7.09 12.79
CA VAL A 12 -6.19 -7.83 12.97
C VAL A 12 -7.34 -6.91 13.39
N GLU A 13 -7.11 -5.99 14.34
CA GLU A 13 -8.14 -5.03 14.77
C GLU A 13 -8.59 -4.10 13.63
N LEU A 14 -7.66 -3.72 12.75
CA LEU A 14 -7.95 -2.82 11.63
C LEU A 14 -8.80 -3.48 10.53
N LEU A 15 -8.94 -4.82 10.51
CA LEU A 15 -9.80 -5.51 9.54
C LEU A 15 -11.23 -5.00 9.57
N GLU A 16 -11.73 -4.63 10.75
CA GLU A 16 -13.10 -4.14 10.96
C GLU A 16 -13.37 -2.80 10.29
N ARG A 17 -12.31 -2.05 9.95
CA ARG A 17 -12.43 -0.78 9.22
C ARG A 17 -12.73 -0.99 7.73
N SER A 18 -12.47 -2.18 7.19
CA SER A 18 -12.79 -2.51 5.80
C SER A 18 -14.27 -2.83 5.63
N SER A 19 -14.88 -2.16 4.65
CA SER A 19 -16.27 -2.40 4.25
C SER A 19 -16.45 -3.63 3.36
N TYR A 20 -15.37 -4.16 2.77
CA TYR A 20 -15.42 -5.28 1.82
C TYR A 20 -15.78 -6.62 2.46
N GLY A 21 -16.28 -7.55 1.64
CA GLY A 21 -16.51 -8.94 2.03
C GLY A 21 -15.22 -9.71 2.35
N VAL A 22 -14.11 -9.32 1.72
CA VAL A 22 -12.75 -9.70 2.12
C VAL A 22 -12.08 -8.47 2.71
N GLN A 23 -11.89 -8.50 4.03
CA GLN A 23 -11.29 -7.43 4.79
C GLN A 23 -9.77 -7.62 4.79
N MET A 24 -9.03 -6.57 4.45
CA MET A 24 -7.58 -6.55 4.45
C MET A 24 -7.09 -5.36 5.28
N ALA A 25 -6.01 -5.54 6.02
CA ALA A 25 -5.35 -4.49 6.79
C ALA A 25 -3.83 -4.65 6.73
N ALA A 26 -3.13 -3.52 6.75
CA ALA A 26 -1.67 -3.47 6.72
C ALA A 26 -1.16 -2.48 7.76
N VAL A 27 -0.03 -2.79 8.38
CA VAL A 27 0.66 -1.97 9.38
C VAL A 27 2.12 -1.87 9.00
N LEU A 28 2.67 -0.67 9.08
CA LEU A 28 4.09 -0.39 8.91
C LEU A 28 4.74 -0.16 10.28
N SER A 29 5.87 -0.80 10.51
CA SER A 29 6.65 -0.70 11.74
C SER A 29 8.16 -0.70 11.48
N ASP A 30 8.89 -0.09 12.40
CA ASP A 30 10.36 -0.11 12.44
C ASP A 30 10.83 -0.30 13.90
N GLY A 31 12.12 -0.10 14.18
CA GLY A 31 12.70 -0.20 15.53
C GLY A 31 12.10 0.78 16.57
N HIS A 32 11.34 1.78 16.13
CA HIS A 32 10.62 2.72 17.00
C HIS A 32 9.13 2.37 17.16
N GLY A 33 8.66 1.30 16.50
CA GLY A 33 7.29 0.80 16.61
C GLY A 33 6.41 1.10 15.40
N ASN A 34 5.10 0.85 15.55
CA ASN A 34 4.11 1.07 14.47
C ASN A 34 4.00 2.55 14.14
N PHE A 35 4.07 2.90 12.86
CA PHE A 35 4.08 4.31 12.42
C PHE A 35 3.08 4.67 11.33
N ALA A 36 2.58 3.68 10.59
CA ALA A 36 1.50 3.88 9.64
C ALA A 36 0.69 2.59 9.51
N TRP A 37 -0.54 2.69 9.01
CA TRP A 37 -1.41 1.55 8.82
C TRP A 37 -2.46 1.85 7.76
N GLY A 38 -3.20 0.86 7.29
CA GLY A 38 -4.19 0.95 6.23
C GLY A 38 -5.11 -0.26 6.21
N TRP A 39 -6.22 -0.14 5.51
CA TRP A 39 -7.19 -1.20 5.21
C TRP A 39 -7.68 -1.03 3.78
N ASN A 40 -8.25 -2.06 3.16
CA ASN A 40 -8.80 -1.91 1.81
C ASN A 40 -10.13 -1.14 1.83
N TYR A 41 -10.31 -0.22 0.88
CA TYR A 41 -11.51 0.61 0.76
C TYR A 41 -11.77 1.03 -0.70
N PRO A 42 -13.01 1.37 -1.08
CA PRO A 42 -13.31 1.91 -2.41
C PRO A 42 -12.84 3.37 -2.50
N SER A 43 -12.03 3.69 -3.50
CA SER A 43 -11.66 5.08 -3.81
C SER A 43 -12.77 5.79 -4.58
N ALA A 44 -12.71 7.14 -4.60
CA ALA A 44 -13.69 8.01 -5.24
C ALA A 44 -13.77 7.82 -6.78
N ASP A 45 -12.70 7.30 -7.38
CA ASP A 45 -12.63 6.91 -8.80
C ASP A 45 -13.25 5.52 -9.09
N GLY A 46 -13.83 4.87 -8.08
CA GLY A 46 -14.42 3.53 -8.19
C GLY A 46 -13.40 2.39 -8.13
N MET A 47 -12.10 2.70 -8.00
CA MET A 47 -11.05 1.69 -7.90
C MET A 47 -10.84 1.21 -6.46
N THR A 48 -10.49 -0.06 -6.29
CA THR A 48 -10.15 -0.61 -4.96
C THR A 48 -8.75 -0.16 -4.57
N VAL A 49 -8.64 0.52 -3.41
CA VAL A 49 -7.36 0.80 -2.78
C VAL A 49 -6.98 -0.38 -1.90
N HIS A 50 -5.78 -0.91 -2.09
CA HIS A 50 -5.25 -2.00 -1.29
C HIS A 50 -4.78 -1.48 0.08
N ALA A 51 -4.81 -2.34 1.10
CA ALA A 51 -4.45 -1.95 2.46
C ALA A 51 -2.99 -1.45 2.56
N GLU A 52 -2.10 -2.08 1.79
CA GLU A 52 -0.67 -1.76 1.70
C GLU A 52 -0.45 -0.38 1.08
N GLN A 53 -1.17 -0.07 0.00
CA GLN A 53 -1.12 1.25 -0.65
C GLN A 53 -1.59 2.34 0.31
N TYR A 54 -2.65 2.06 1.08
CA TYR A 54 -3.16 3.01 2.05
C TYR A 54 -2.20 3.20 3.25
N ALA A 55 -1.54 2.14 3.71
CA ALA A 55 -0.53 2.25 4.76
C ALA A 55 0.65 3.11 4.31
N VAL A 56 1.14 2.87 3.09
CA VAL A 56 2.22 3.63 2.47
C VAL A 56 1.86 5.10 2.26
N SER A 57 0.67 5.40 1.76
CA SER A 57 0.30 6.79 1.40
C SER A 57 0.25 7.75 2.60
N ARG A 58 0.12 7.20 3.82
CA ARG A 58 0.13 7.96 5.08
C ARG A 58 1.46 7.93 5.81
N ALA A 59 2.42 7.14 5.34
CA ALA A 59 3.69 6.96 6.02
C ALA A 59 4.63 8.15 5.82
N ASN A 60 5.47 8.42 6.81
CA ASN A 60 6.63 9.29 6.62
C ASN A 60 7.62 8.56 5.68
N PRO A 61 7.94 9.11 4.49
CA PRO A 61 8.80 8.43 3.52
C PRO A 61 10.18 8.04 4.07
N LYS A 62 10.72 8.84 5.01
CA LYS A 62 12.03 8.59 5.63
C LYS A 62 12.06 7.34 6.50
N ARG A 63 10.90 6.83 6.92
CA ARG A 63 10.76 5.64 7.77
C ARG A 63 10.45 4.37 6.99
N LEU A 64 10.21 4.45 5.68
CA LEU A 64 9.85 3.27 4.87
C LEU A 64 11.06 2.36 4.60
N THR A 65 12.20 2.97 4.28
CA THR A 65 13.48 2.29 4.04
C THR A 65 13.86 1.44 5.27
N GLY A 66 13.90 0.12 5.10
CA GLY A 66 14.26 -0.85 6.13
C GLY A 66 13.10 -1.27 7.04
N ALA A 67 11.90 -0.71 6.84
CA ALA A 67 10.74 -1.04 7.64
C ALA A 67 10.19 -2.44 7.35
N ARG A 68 9.35 -2.90 8.27
CA ARG A 68 8.52 -4.10 8.12
C ARG A 68 7.08 -3.70 7.81
N MET A 69 6.44 -4.46 6.93
CA MET A 69 4.98 -4.40 6.72
C MET A 69 4.32 -5.68 7.25
N THR A 70 3.35 -5.54 8.15
CA THR A 70 2.52 -6.64 8.65
C THR A 70 1.14 -6.57 8.03
N VAL A 71 0.67 -7.64 7.37
CA VAL A 71 -0.60 -7.69 6.63
C VAL A 71 -1.50 -8.79 7.16
N ALA A 72 -2.77 -8.47 7.38
CA ALA A 72 -3.78 -9.43 7.77
C ALA A 72 -4.96 -9.38 6.80
N GLY A 73 -5.64 -10.51 6.64
CA GLY A 73 -6.86 -10.59 5.84
C GLY A 73 -7.84 -11.63 6.35
N ARG A 74 -9.13 -11.31 6.36
CA ARG A 74 -10.22 -12.26 6.70
C ARG A 74 -11.47 -12.06 5.87
N ARG A 75 -12.30 -13.09 5.76
CA ARG A 75 -13.66 -12.97 5.19
C ARG A 75 -14.61 -12.40 6.23
N LYS A 76 -15.33 -11.33 5.89
CA LYS A 76 -16.27 -10.65 6.79
C LYS A 76 -17.39 -11.55 7.30
N LYS A 77 -17.95 -12.41 6.43
CA LYS A 77 -19.10 -13.26 6.75
C LYS A 77 -18.72 -14.46 7.62
N SER A 78 -17.63 -15.15 7.31
CA SER A 78 -17.24 -16.39 7.99
C SER A 78 -16.17 -16.21 9.06
N GLY A 79 -15.47 -15.07 9.08
CA GLY A 79 -14.31 -14.86 9.95
C GLY A 79 -13.04 -15.57 9.49
N ASN A 80 -13.13 -16.52 8.55
CA ASN A 80 -11.99 -17.31 8.08
C ASN A 80 -10.88 -16.41 7.51
N TRP A 81 -9.64 -16.77 7.83
CA TRP A 81 -8.45 -16.10 7.31
C TRP A 81 -8.35 -16.25 5.78
N VAL A 82 -7.75 -15.25 5.15
CA VAL A 82 -7.38 -15.32 3.75
C VAL A 82 -5.88 -15.14 3.63
N TYR A 83 -5.29 -15.81 2.64
CA TYR A 83 -3.89 -15.60 2.28
C TYR A 83 -3.66 -14.13 1.95
N SER A 84 -2.87 -13.45 2.78
CA SER A 84 -2.79 -11.99 2.81
C SER A 84 -1.46 -11.43 2.32
N ARG A 85 -0.67 -12.28 1.65
CA ARG A 85 0.55 -11.82 0.96
C ARG A 85 0.21 -10.70 -0.04
N PRO A 86 0.96 -9.59 -0.04
CA PRO A 86 0.73 -8.51 -0.98
C PRO A 86 0.81 -8.98 -2.44
N CYS A 87 -0.02 -8.40 -3.31
CA CYS A 87 -0.12 -8.88 -4.69
C CYS A 87 1.16 -8.61 -5.50
N GLU A 88 1.52 -9.57 -6.36
CA GLU A 88 2.74 -9.56 -7.18
C GLU A 88 2.77 -8.44 -8.22
N GLN A 89 1.61 -7.97 -8.69
CA GLN A 89 1.52 -7.01 -9.78
C GLN A 89 1.55 -5.54 -9.34
N LYS A 90 1.21 -5.24 -8.08
CA LYS A 90 1.07 -3.85 -7.59
C LYS A 90 1.76 -3.60 -6.27
N CYS A 91 1.38 -4.33 -5.23
CA CYS A 91 1.83 -4.05 -3.87
C CYS A 91 3.27 -4.50 -3.65
N LEU A 92 3.65 -5.72 -4.05
CA LEU A 92 5.03 -6.18 -3.90
C LEU A 92 6.06 -5.29 -4.64
N PRO A 93 5.85 -4.93 -5.91
CA PRO A 93 6.74 -3.99 -6.61
C PRO A 93 6.84 -2.63 -5.90
N LEU A 94 5.72 -2.09 -5.41
CA LEU A 94 5.69 -0.83 -4.66
C LEU A 94 6.52 -0.93 -3.38
N LEU A 95 6.33 -1.97 -2.57
CA LEU A 95 7.03 -2.16 -1.30
C LEU A 95 8.54 -2.33 -1.51
N ARG A 96 8.94 -3.05 -2.57
CA ARG A 96 10.36 -3.16 -2.96
C ARG A 96 10.95 -1.80 -3.37
N ALA A 97 10.24 -1.02 -4.18
CA ALA A 97 10.70 0.28 -4.64
C ALA A 97 10.85 1.31 -3.49
N LEU A 98 9.98 1.22 -2.48
CA LEU A 98 10.04 2.05 -1.27
C LEU A 98 11.05 1.55 -0.24
N GLY A 99 11.54 0.33 -0.45
CA GLY A 99 12.58 -0.24 0.36
C GLY A 99 12.13 -0.85 1.68
N ILE A 100 10.93 -1.41 1.68
CA ILE A 100 10.49 -2.28 2.78
C ILE A 100 11.40 -3.50 2.79
N ALA A 101 11.98 -3.83 3.94
CA ALA A 101 12.90 -4.96 4.08
C ALA A 101 12.17 -6.28 4.31
N GLU A 102 11.03 -6.24 5.00
CA GLU A 102 10.33 -7.43 5.44
C GLU A 102 8.82 -7.28 5.31
N ILE A 103 8.15 -8.36 4.91
CA ILE A 103 6.70 -8.47 4.89
C ILE A 103 6.32 -9.66 5.75
N GLU A 104 5.47 -9.42 6.73
CA GLU A 104 4.86 -10.43 7.55
C GLU A 104 3.38 -10.52 7.20
N PHE A 105 2.84 -11.70 6.90
CA PHE A 105 1.46 -11.84 6.45
C PHE A 105 0.80 -13.11 7.00
N ILE A 106 -0.52 -13.06 7.18
CA ILE A 106 -1.30 -14.23 7.62
C ILE A 106 -1.64 -15.15 6.45
N ASN A 107 -1.51 -16.47 6.65
CA ASN A 107 -1.94 -17.50 5.70
C ASN A 107 -3.40 -17.93 5.94
N LYS A 108 -3.87 -19.00 5.29
CA LYS A 108 -5.28 -19.43 5.40
C LYS A 108 -5.57 -20.15 6.72
N GLU A 109 -4.54 -20.72 7.31
CA GLU A 109 -4.55 -21.46 8.57
C GLU A 109 -4.56 -20.52 9.78
N GLY A 110 -4.16 -19.26 9.56
CA GLY A 110 -4.07 -18.23 10.59
C GLY A 110 -2.65 -18.03 11.13
N ASP A 111 -1.68 -18.72 10.55
CA ASP A 111 -0.27 -18.58 10.90
C ASP A 111 0.36 -17.39 10.18
N TRP A 112 1.40 -16.84 10.79
CA TRP A 112 2.14 -15.70 10.26
C TRP A 112 3.39 -16.18 9.54
N GLU A 113 3.48 -15.83 8.26
CA GLU A 113 4.64 -16.07 7.41
C GLU A 113 5.46 -14.78 7.29
N LEU A 114 6.80 -14.93 7.29
CA LEU A 114 7.74 -13.83 7.08
C LEU A 114 8.42 -14.00 5.74
N GLN A 115 8.30 -12.99 4.88
CA GLN A 115 9.03 -12.87 3.64
C GLN A 115 10.01 -11.69 3.74
N ARG A 116 11.29 -11.98 3.62
CA ARG A 116 12.32 -10.96 3.42
C ARG A 116 12.30 -10.50 1.97
N LEU A 117 12.34 -9.20 1.76
CA LEU A 117 12.46 -8.62 0.44
C LEU A 117 13.91 -8.27 0.19
N ASP A 118 14.49 -8.84 -0.86
CA ASP A 118 15.69 -8.28 -1.47
C ASP A 118 15.26 -6.98 -2.16
N TRP A 119 15.61 -5.85 -1.56
CA TRP A 119 15.32 -4.52 -2.09
C TRP A 119 16.61 -3.92 -2.62
N VAL A 120 16.61 -3.64 -3.91
CA VAL A 120 17.71 -2.93 -4.56
C VAL A 120 17.57 -1.47 -4.17
N ARG A 121 18.59 -0.92 -3.50
CA ARG A 121 18.70 0.52 -3.27
C ARG A 121 18.87 1.18 -4.63
N VAL A 122 17.78 1.60 -5.27
CA VAL A 122 17.87 2.40 -6.51
C VAL A 122 18.42 3.76 -6.09
N PRO A 123 19.60 4.18 -6.55
CA PRO A 123 20.09 5.52 -6.27
C PRO A 123 19.06 6.53 -6.79
N LEU A 124 18.76 7.56 -5.99
CA LEU A 124 17.84 8.65 -6.33
C LEU A 124 18.29 9.49 -7.55
N GLU A 125 19.33 9.08 -8.26
CA GLU A 125 19.87 9.72 -9.47
C GLU A 125 19.38 9.09 -10.78
N ALA A 126 18.35 8.25 -10.75
CA ALA A 126 17.67 7.81 -11.98
C ALA A 126 16.50 8.78 -12.31
N GLY A 127 16.87 9.95 -12.82
CA GLY A 127 16.07 10.79 -13.72
C GLY A 127 14.61 11.08 -13.34
N ARG A 128 14.32 12.36 -13.03
CA ARG A 128 12.97 12.90 -13.33
C ARG A 128 12.60 12.46 -14.75
N PRO A 129 11.43 11.84 -14.99
CA PRO A 129 10.93 11.79 -16.35
C PRO A 129 10.88 13.23 -16.83
N LYS A 130 11.71 13.58 -17.83
CA LYS A 130 11.50 14.80 -18.60
C LYS A 130 10.04 14.75 -19.02
N ALA A 131 9.29 15.78 -18.65
CA ALA A 131 7.91 15.96 -19.05
C ALA A 131 7.78 15.53 -20.50
N ALA A 132 7.09 14.42 -20.74
CA ALA A 132 6.72 14.03 -22.08
C ALA A 132 5.95 15.21 -22.66
N VAL A 133 6.48 15.70 -23.77
CA VAL A 133 5.94 16.76 -24.62
C VAL A 133 4.42 16.69 -24.60
N ALA A 134 3.80 17.66 -23.94
CA ALA A 134 2.40 17.95 -24.14
C ALA A 134 2.28 18.41 -25.60
N ALA A 135 1.91 17.50 -26.48
CA ALA A 135 1.43 17.85 -27.80
C ALA A 135 0.22 18.78 -27.62
N PRO A 136 0.21 20.00 -28.17
CA PRO A 136 -0.98 20.83 -28.14
C PRO A 136 -1.93 20.31 -29.22
N LEU A 137 -2.76 19.34 -28.86
CA LEU A 137 -4.00 19.08 -29.58
C LEU A 137 -5.05 20.08 -29.10
N ALA A 138 -5.66 20.75 -30.08
CA ALA A 138 -6.80 21.68 -29.99
C ALA A 138 -6.50 23.14 -29.63
N ARG A 139 -6.13 23.93 -30.66
CA ARG A 139 -6.73 25.26 -30.86
C ARG A 139 -6.73 25.67 -32.34
N ARG A 140 -7.51 24.94 -33.14
CA ARG A 140 -8.07 25.47 -34.39
C ARG A 140 -9.57 25.48 -34.22
N LEU A 141 -10.11 26.66 -33.92
CA LEU A 141 -11.40 27.20 -34.35
C LEU A 141 -11.64 28.48 -33.56
N LEU A 142 -12.20 29.48 -34.25
CA LEU A 142 -12.61 30.80 -33.75
C LEU A 142 -11.51 31.88 -33.72
N THR A 143 -11.06 32.31 -34.91
CA THR A 143 -11.06 33.73 -35.31
C THR A 143 -11.01 33.83 -36.84
N GLY A 144 -12.16 33.67 -37.49
CA GLY A 144 -12.38 34.07 -38.88
C GLY A 144 -13.35 35.25 -38.87
N ARG A 145 -12.83 36.43 -39.20
CA ARG A 145 -13.56 37.70 -39.28
C ARG A 145 -14.78 37.62 -40.19
N VAL A 146 -15.91 38.10 -39.67
CA VAL A 146 -16.98 38.68 -40.47
C VAL A 146 -16.42 39.95 -41.14
N ARG A 147 -16.53 40.02 -42.47
CA ARG A 147 -16.58 41.28 -43.22
C ARG A 147 -18.01 41.45 -43.69
#